data_AF-A0A811SMV7-F1
#
_entry.id   AF-A0A811SMV7-F1
#
_cell.length_a   1.000
_cell.length_b   1.000
_cell.length_c   1.000
_cell.angle_alpha   90.00
_cell.angle_beta   90.00
_cell.angle_gamma   90.00
#
_symmetry.space_group_name_H-M   'P 1'
#
loop_
_entity.id
_entity.type
_entity.pdbx_description
1 polymer ?
#
loop_
_entity_poly.entity_id
_entity_poly.type
_entity_poly.pdbx_seq_one_letter_code
_entity_poly.pdbx_strand_id
1 'polypeptide(L)'
;MKMLGQEGEAAAEETKKSNHVRRKLEERQKGRELDAHIEEQFGSGSLLGCISSRPGQCGRADGYILEGKELEFYMKKLQHKKGKGAAA
;
A
#
# COMPACT_ATOMS: atom_id res chain seq x y z
N MET A 1 -5.34 -24.03 -15.63
CA MET A 1 -5.26 -24.11 -14.16
C MET A 1 -5.70 -22.76 -13.62
N LYS A 2 -6.78 -22.74 -12.85
CA LYS A 2 -7.53 -21.56 -12.40
C LYS A 2 -6.89 -21.05 -11.10
N MET A 3 -6.66 -19.76 -10.98
CA MET A 3 -6.61 -19.09 -9.68
C MET A 3 -7.36 -17.77 -9.80
N LEU A 4 -8.49 -17.74 -9.11
CA LEU A 4 -9.37 -16.61 -8.86
C LEU A 4 -8.79 -15.81 -7.69
N GLY A 5 -8.89 -14.48 -7.81
CA GLY A 5 -8.65 -13.54 -6.73
C GLY A 5 -9.53 -12.31 -6.94
N GLN A 6 -10.85 -12.52 -7.00
CA GLN A 6 -11.83 -11.49 -6.65
C GLN A 6 -12.02 -11.59 -5.16
N GLU A 7 -11.66 -10.57 -4.38
CA GLU A 7 -12.47 -10.02 -3.28
C GLU A 7 -12.05 -8.57 -3.05
N GLY A 8 -13.02 -7.68 -3.19
CA GLY A 8 -12.85 -6.23 -3.21
C GLY A 8 -14.07 -5.54 -3.81
N GLU A 9 -15.26 -6.08 -3.52
CA GLU A 9 -16.54 -5.50 -3.88
C GLU A 9 -16.78 -4.24 -3.04
N ALA A 10 -16.22 -3.12 -3.49
CA ALA A 10 -16.97 -1.88 -3.46
C ALA A 10 -17.52 -1.73 -4.87
N ALA A 11 -18.77 -2.16 -5.05
CA ALA A 11 -19.58 -1.89 -6.21
C ALA A 11 -19.66 -0.37 -6.44
N ALA A 12 -18.65 0.20 -7.09
CA ALA A 12 -18.84 1.37 -7.91
C ALA A 12 -19.71 0.88 -9.08
N GLU A 13 -21.01 1.01 -8.88
CA GLU A 13 -22.08 1.02 -9.88
C GLU A 13 -21.47 1.05 -11.29
N GLU A 14 -21.78 0.04 -12.13
CA GLU A 14 -21.47 0.06 -13.57
C GLU A 14 -22.26 1.19 -14.25
N THR A 15 -21.89 2.41 -13.92
CA THR A 15 -22.23 3.62 -14.59
C THR A 15 -21.63 3.50 -15.97
N LYS A 16 -22.47 3.61 -17.01
CA LYS A 16 -22.03 3.60 -18.40
C LYS A 16 -20.94 4.66 -18.59
N LYS A 17 -19.68 4.24 -18.63
CA LYS A 17 -18.54 5.14 -18.81
C LYS A 17 -18.47 5.54 -20.28
N SER A 18 -18.24 6.82 -20.55
CA SER A 18 -18.04 7.28 -21.93
C SER A 18 -16.76 6.68 -22.51
N ASN A 19 -16.69 6.53 -23.84
CA ASN A 19 -15.51 6.00 -24.54
C ASN A 19 -14.23 6.78 -24.19
N HIS A 20 -14.36 8.09 -23.93
CA HIS A 20 -13.23 8.93 -23.52
C HIS A 20 -12.70 8.58 -22.12
N VAL A 21 -13.60 8.26 -21.18
CA VAL A 21 -13.21 7.82 -19.82
C VAL A 21 -12.55 6.45 -19.88
N ARG A 22 -13.08 5.51 -20.69
CA ARG A 22 -12.48 4.18 -20.85
C ARG A 22 -11.05 4.27 -21.38
N ARG A 23 -10.83 5.04 -22.46
CA ARG A 23 -9.49 5.29 -23.01
C ARG A 23 -8.52 5.86 -21.96
N LYS A 24 -8.98 6.83 -21.16
CA LYS A 24 -8.17 7.44 -20.09
C LYS A 24 -7.81 6.45 -18.98
N LEU A 25 -8.72 5.53 -18.64
CA LEU A 25 -8.45 4.48 -17.66
C LEU A 25 -7.45 3.46 -18.20
N GLU A 26 -7.63 3.01 -19.44
CA GLU A 26 -6.70 2.10 -20.13
C GLU A 26 -5.29 2.70 -20.20
N GLU A 27 -5.16 3.98 -20.53
CA GLU A 27 -3.86 4.69 -20.54
C GLU A 27 -3.23 4.75 -19.14
N ARG A 28 -4.00 5.02 -18.10
CA ARG A 28 -3.50 5.07 -16.70
C ARG A 28 -3.11 3.69 -16.17
N GLN A 29 -3.75 2.62 -16.63
CA GLN A 29 -3.47 1.26 -16.17
C GLN A 29 -2.14 0.73 -16.71
N LYS A 30 -1.71 1.17 -17.90
CA LYS A 30 -0.47 0.66 -18.56
C LYS A 30 0.80 0.82 -17.73
N GLY A 31 0.88 1.85 -16.87
CA GLY A 31 2.04 2.11 -16.02
C GLY A 31 1.79 1.88 -14.52
N ARG A 32 0.67 1.24 -14.17
CA ARG A 32 0.29 1.01 -12.78
C ARG A 32 0.90 -0.31 -12.29
N GLU A 33 2.21 -0.30 -12.09
CA GLU A 33 2.92 -1.38 -11.41
C GLU A 33 3.10 -1.00 -9.93
N LEU A 34 2.73 -1.91 -9.03
CA LEU A 34 2.92 -1.76 -7.58
C LEU A 34 3.95 -2.79 -7.12
N ASP A 35 4.77 -2.42 -6.15
CA ASP A 35 5.70 -3.37 -5.52
C ASP A 35 4.91 -4.44 -4.75
N ALA A 36 5.37 -5.69 -4.84
CA ALA A 36 4.68 -6.83 -4.22
C ALA A 36 4.53 -6.69 -2.69
N HIS A 37 5.51 -6.08 -2.01
CA HIS A 37 5.43 -5.88 -0.55
C HIS A 37 4.39 -4.83 -0.18
N ILE A 38 4.15 -3.85 -1.06
CA ILE A 38 3.11 -2.84 -0.88
C ILE A 38 1.74 -3.47 -1.13
N GLU A 39 1.61 -4.34 -2.14
CA GLU A 39 0.36 -5.07 -2.42
C GLU A 39 -0.05 -5.99 -1.26
N GLU A 40 0.91 -6.69 -0.64
CA GLU A 40 0.67 -7.49 0.57
C GLU A 40 0.12 -6.63 1.72
N GLN A 41 0.69 -5.44 1.92
CA GLN A 41 0.21 -4.52 2.96
C GLN A 41 -1.18 -3.97 2.67
N PHE A 42 -1.51 -3.70 1.40
CA PHE A 42 -2.88 -3.34 1.02
C PHE A 42 -3.87 -4.46 1.36
N GLY A 43 -3.48 -5.73 1.20
CA GLY A 43 -4.27 -6.88 1.65
C GLY A 43 -4.49 -6.93 3.16
N SER A 44 -3.52 -6.47 3.95
CA SER A 44 -3.64 -6.39 5.42
C SER A 44 -4.50 -5.22 5.92
N GLY A 45 -4.79 -4.23 5.06
CA GLY A 45 -5.48 -2.99 5.43
C GLY A 45 -4.64 -2.01 6.25
N SER A 46 -3.35 -2.29 6.47
CA SER A 46 -2.43 -1.45 7.24
C SER A 46 -1.12 -1.22 6.48
N LEU A 47 -0.72 0.04 6.35
CA LEU A 47 0.49 0.45 5.63
C LEU A 47 1.55 0.97 6.60
N LEU A 48 2.81 0.64 6.34
CA LEU A 48 3.93 1.22 7.06
C LEU A 48 4.30 2.58 6.47
N GLY A 49 4.40 3.59 7.33
CA GLY A 49 4.76 4.96 6.96
C GLY A 49 5.74 5.58 7.93
N CYS A 50 6.52 6.54 7.43
CA CYS A 50 7.46 7.33 8.21
C CYS A 50 6.85 8.71 8.52
N ILE A 51 6.81 9.09 9.80
CA ILE A 51 6.41 10.44 10.22
C ILE A 51 7.60 11.37 9.96
N SER A 52 7.45 12.27 9.00
CA SER A 52 8.47 13.26 8.63
C SER A 52 8.31 14.59 9.39
N SER A 53 7.14 14.80 9.99
CA SER A 53 6.82 15.96 10.81
C SER A 53 7.35 15.86 12.25
N ARG A 54 7.35 16.99 12.96
CA ARG A 54 7.72 17.08 14.39
C ARG A 54 6.47 17.35 15.24
N PRO A 55 5.67 16.33 15.55
CA PRO A 55 4.33 16.50 16.14
C PRO A 55 4.32 17.31 17.43
N GLY A 56 5.37 17.22 18.26
CA GLY A 56 5.47 18.01 19.48
C GLY A 56 5.62 19.52 19.27
N GLN A 57 5.95 19.97 18.07
CA GLN A 57 6.06 21.39 17.71
C GLN A 57 4.93 21.83 16.78
N CYS A 58 4.63 21.01 15.76
CA CYS A 58 3.64 21.37 14.74
C CYS A 58 2.23 20.86 15.02
N GLY A 59 2.03 20.00 16.04
CA GLY A 59 0.72 19.40 16.37
C GLY A 59 0.18 18.43 15.32
N ARG A 60 0.99 18.05 14.32
CA ARG A 60 0.60 17.20 13.20
C ARG A 60 1.55 16.02 13.05
N ALA A 61 1.03 14.89 12.58
CA ALA A 61 1.76 13.66 12.33
C ALA A 61 1.77 13.32 10.83
N ASP A 62 2.14 14.31 10.02
CA ASP A 62 2.29 14.15 8.57
C ASP A 62 3.54 13.32 8.24
N GLY A 63 3.47 12.58 7.14
CA GLY A 63 4.47 11.60 6.76
C GLY A 63 4.28 11.06 5.34
N TYR A 64 5.04 10.02 5.00
CA TYR A 64 4.96 9.33 3.71
C TYR A 64 4.97 7.81 3.90
N ILE A 65 4.50 7.08 2.90
CA ILE A 65 4.46 5.61 2.88
C ILE A 65 5.86 5.08 2.56
N LEU A 66 6.28 4.02 3.25
CA LEU A 66 7.56 3.36 2.98
C LEU A 66 7.46 2.52 1.71
N GLU A 67 8.40 2.72 0.78
CA GLU A 67 8.44 2.02 -0.51
C GLU A 67 9.82 1.42 -0.80
N GLY A 68 9.86 0.38 -1.65
CA GLY A 68 11.08 -0.24 -2.16
C GLY A 68 12.10 -0.61 -1.07
N LYS A 69 13.36 -0.19 -1.26
CA LYS A 69 14.49 -0.54 -0.37
C LYS A 69 14.30 -0.07 1.08
N GLU A 70 13.62 1.06 1.27
CA GLU A 70 13.37 1.59 2.60
C GLU A 70 12.39 0.69 3.37
N LEU A 71 11.34 0.24 2.68
CA LEU A 71 10.38 -0.70 3.24
C LEU A 71 11.04 -2.01 3.65
N GLU A 72 11.86 -2.60 2.76
CA GLU A 72 12.59 -3.84 3.06
C GLU A 72 13.49 -3.71 4.30
N PHE A 73 14.18 -2.58 4.44
CA PHE A 73 15.06 -2.32 5.57
C PHE A 73 14.30 -2.32 6.89
N TYR A 74 13.19 -1.60 6.96
CA TYR A 74 12.38 -1.50 8.18
C TYR A 74 11.63 -2.80 8.48
N MET A 75 11.15 -3.53 7.48
CA MET A 75 10.55 -4.85 7.67
C MET A 75 11.53 -5.83 8.33
N LYS A 76 12.78 -5.90 7.83
CA LYS A 76 13.83 -6.73 8.44
C LYS A 76 14.10 -6.33 9.89
N LYS A 77 14.20 -5.02 10.17
CA LYS A 77 14.41 -4.50 11.53
C LYS A 77 13.27 -4.87 12.48
N LEU A 78 12.01 -4.76 12.03
CA LEU A 78 10.83 -5.11 12.82
C LEU A 78 10.80 -6.61 13.14
N GLN A 79 11.08 -7.47 12.16
CA GLN A 79 11.15 -8.93 12.36
C GLN A 79 12.24 -9.31 13.37
N HIS A 80 13.44 -8.74 13.24
CA HIS A 80 14.53 -8.96 14.21
C HIS A 80 14.15 -8.50 15.63
N LYS A 81 13.45 -7.37 15.77
CA LYS A 81 12.99 -6.88 17.08
C LYS A 81 11.93 -7.80 17.68
N LYS A 82 10.97 -8.26 16.89
CA LYS A 82 9.91 -9.19 17.33
C LYS A 82 10.51 -10.52 17.81
N GLY A 83 11.52 -11.05 17.12
CA GLY A 83 12.22 -12.27 17.54
C GLY A 83 12.99 -12.16 18.87
N LYS A 84 13.47 -10.96 19.23
CA LYS A 84 14.16 -10.73 20.52
C LYS A 84 13.19 -10.46 21.69
N GLY A 85 12.00 -9.92 21.41
CA GLY A 85 11.00 -9.61 22.43
C GLY A 85 10.13 -10.79 22.87
N ALA A 86 10.10 -11.90 22.10
CA ALA A 86 9.38 -13.12 22.46
C ALA A 86 10.24 -14.12 23.27
N ALA A 87 11.53 -13.82 23.45
CA ALA A 87 12.48 -14.63 24.24
C ALA A 87 12.84 -13.97 25.59
N ALA A 88 12.07 -12.96 26.01
CA ALA A 88 12.18 -12.26 27.29
C ALA A 88 10.85 -12.37 28.04
#